data_AF-A0AAU9AD46-F1
#
_entry.id   AF-A0AAU9AD46-F1
#
_cell.length_a   1.000
_cell.length_b   1.000
_cell.length_c   1.000
_cell.angle_alpha   90.00
_cell.angle_beta   90.00
_cell.angle_gamma   90.00
#
_symmetry.space_group_name_H-M   'P 1'
#
loop_
_entity.id
_entity.type
_entity.pdbx_description
1 polymer ?
#
loop_
_entity_poly.entity_id
_entity_poly.type
_entity_poly.pdbx_seq_one_letter_code
_entity_poly.pdbx_strand_id
1 'polypeptide(L)' 'MIDERDIREFSRIGEKGTTRFKVLVWEPRHGNPFVRAIRFEDSQVKNLEFPLFGGQFTTAEDAFDAAFDLALSLL' A
#
# COMPACT_ATOMS: atom_id res chain seq x y z
N MET A 1 -16.93 1.08 12.66
CA MET A 1 -15.65 1.53 13.26
C MET A 1 -14.74 0.33 13.24
N ILE A 2 -13.62 0.37 12.50
CA ILE A 2 -12.67 -0.77 12.44
C ILE A 2 -11.84 -0.70 13.73
N ASP A 3 -11.79 -1.78 14.49
CA ASP A 3 -10.90 -1.89 15.65
C ASP A 3 -9.46 -2.10 15.13
N GLU A 4 -8.58 -1.13 15.37
CA GLU A 4 -7.18 -1.16 14.89
C GLU A 4 -6.40 -2.37 15.45
N ARG A 5 -6.85 -2.97 16.56
CA ARG A 5 -6.21 -4.16 17.16
C ARG A 5 -6.40 -5.43 16.33
N ASP A 6 -7.35 -5.41 15.40
CA ASP A 6 -7.67 -6.52 14.50
C ASP A 6 -7.11 -6.31 13.08
N ILE A 7 -6.23 -5.32 12.86
CA ILE A 7 -5.64 -5.04 11.55
C ILE A 7 -4.21 -5.60 11.49
N ARG A 8 -3.95 -6.45 10.48
CA ARG A 8 -2.60 -6.88 10.13
C ARG A 8 -1.99 -5.89 9.16
N GLU A 9 -0.82 -5.36 9.50
CA GLU A 9 -0.03 -4.52 8.60
C GLU A 9 0.97 -5.37 7.83
N PHE A 10 0.96 -5.25 6.51
CA PHE A 10 1.92 -5.84 5.60
C PHE A 10 2.66 -4.75 4.85
N SER A 11 3.91 -5.03 4.48
CA SER A 11 4.66 -4.13 3.62
C SER A 11 5.50 -4.86 2.59
N ARG A 12 5.59 -4.28 1.39
CA ARG A 12 6.41 -4.79 0.29
C ARG A 12 7.21 -3.64 -0.32
N ILE A 13 8.45 -3.93 -0.70
CA ILE A 13 9.35 -2.95 -1.33
C ILE A 13 9.37 -3.21 -2.83
N GLY A 14 9.22 -2.16 -3.62
CA GLY A 14 9.39 -2.14 -5.06
C GLY A 14 10.56 -1.26 -5.47
N GLU A 15 11.10 -1.52 -6.65
CA GLU A 15 12.24 -0.79 -7.21
C GLU A 15 12.04 -0.59 -8.71
N LYS A 16 12.33 0.63 -9.20
CA LYS A 16 12.30 1.01 -10.61
C LYS A 16 13.52 1.87 -10.92
N GLY A 17 14.47 1.33 -11.68
CA GLY A 17 15.73 2.03 -11.94
C GLY A 17 16.53 2.23 -10.64
N THR A 18 16.86 3.47 -10.29
CA THR A 18 17.54 3.82 -9.02
C THR A 18 16.56 4.16 -7.89
N THR A 19 15.25 4.17 -8.18
CA THR A 19 14.21 4.59 -7.26
C THR A 19 13.60 3.40 -6.52
N ARG A 20 13.53 3.47 -5.19
CA ARG A 20 12.91 2.46 -4.34
C ARG A 20 11.66 3.03 -3.67
N PHE A 21 10.65 2.19 -3.50
CA PHE A 21 9.43 2.55 -2.80
C PHE A 21 8.90 1.42 -1.92
N LYS A 22 8.17 1.77 -0.87
CA LYS A 22 7.54 0.85 0.07
C LYS A 22 6.04 1.03 0.04
N VAL A 23 5.32 -0.05 -0.21
CA VAL A 23 3.86 -0.10 -0.11
C VAL A 23 3.47 -0.70 1.24
N LEU A 24 2.47 -0.10 1.90
CA LEU A 24 1.88 -0.54 3.15
C LEU A 24 0.43 -0.93 2.90
N VAL A 25 0.09 -2.20 3.16
CA VAL A 25 -1.27 -2.75 3.04
C VAL A 25 -1.75 -3.15 4.43
N TRP A 26 -2.99 -2.80 4.72
CA TRP A 26 -3.68 -3.14 5.95
C TRP A 26 -4.76 -4.16 5.65
N GLU A 27 -4.72 -5.29 6.34
CA GLU A 27 -5.70 -6.37 6.22
C GLU A 27 -6.46 -6.50 7.54
N PRO A 28 -7.70 -5.97 7.64
CA PRO A 28 -8.52 -6.17 8.82
C PRO A 28 -8.95 -7.65 8.92
N ARG A 29 -9.01 -8.19 10.13
CA ARG A 29 -9.51 -9.54 10.41
C ARG A 29 -10.92 -9.79 9.85
N HIS A 30 -11.73 -8.74 9.83
CA HIS A 30 -13.07 -8.74 9.26
C HIS A 30 -13.17 -7.59 8.27
N GLY A 31 -12.99 -7.89 6.98
CA GLY A 31 -13.10 -6.93 5.90
C GLY A 31 -12.11 -7.23 4.78
N ASN A 32 -12.06 -6.31 3.83
CA ASN A 32 -11.17 -6.40 2.68
C ASN A 32 -9.86 -5.65 2.97
N PRO A 33 -8.71 -6.17 2.50
CA PRO A 33 -7.45 -5.45 2.58
C PRO A 33 -7.49 -4.15 1.79
N PHE A 34 -6.68 -3.19 2.22
CA PHE A 34 -6.57 -1.90 1.57
C PHE A 34 -5.16 -1.32 1.70
N VAL A 35 -4.77 -0.56 0.69
CA VAL A 35 -3.49 0.15 0.68
C VAL A 35 -3.62 1.37 1.57
N ARG A 36 -2.70 1.52 2.52
CA ARG A 36 -2.65 2.67 3.42
C ARG A 36 -1.72 3.75 2.91
N ALA A 37 -0.55 3.37 2.40
CA ALA A 37 0.46 4.32 1.95
C ALA A 37 1.45 3.72 0.96
N ILE A 38 2.01 4.58 0.11
CA ILE A 38 3.16 4.31 -0.75
C ILE A 38 4.23 5.37 -0.42
N ARG A 39 5.44 4.92 -0.10
CA ARG A 39 6.56 5.79 0.30
C ARG A 39 7.74 5.64 -0.65
N PHE A 40 8.24 6.72 -1.23
CA PHE A 40 9.41 6.72 -2.14
C PHE A 40 10.67 7.18 -1.39
N GLU A 41 11.81 6.51 -1.61
CA GLU A 41 13.05 6.70 -0.83
C GLU A 41 13.94 7.86 -1.33
N ASP A 42 13.85 8.22 -2.60
CA ASP A 42 14.90 8.91 -3.35
C ASP A 42 14.59 10.37 -3.71
N SER A 43 13.36 10.83 -3.52
CA SER A 43 12.99 12.23 -3.76
C SER A 43 12.10 12.76 -2.63
N GLN A 44 12.70 13.50 -1.68
CA GLN A 44 11.99 14.30 -0.67
C GLN A 44 10.74 13.63 -0.07
N VAL A 45 10.87 12.46 0.58
CA VAL A 45 9.82 11.73 1.36
C VAL A 45 8.38 12.22 1.09
N LYS A 46 7.86 11.97 -0.12
CA LYS A 46 6.43 12.16 -0.38
C LYS A 46 5.71 10.95 0.17
N ASN A 47 5.21 11.08 1.40
CA ASN A 47 4.24 10.15 1.96
C ASN A 47 2.94 10.36 1.20
N LEU A 48 2.66 9.50 0.22
CA LEU A 48 1.35 9.44 -0.38
C LEU A 48 0.47 8.57 0.51
N GLU A 49 -0.24 9.22 1.42
CA GLU A 49 -1.28 8.61 2.25
C GLU A 49 -2.56 8.58 1.43
N PHE A 50 -2.87 7.43 0.84
CA PHE A 50 -4.05 7.26 0.02
C PHE A 50 -5.00 6.28 0.71
N PRO A 51 -6.27 6.65 0.93
CA PRO A 51 -7.32 5.67 1.27
C PRO A 51 -7.85 4.94 0.01
N LEU A 52 -7.05 4.85 -1.06
CA LEU A 52 -7.52 4.70 -2.45
C LEU A 52 -8.35 3.45 -2.73
N PHE A 53 -8.29 2.42 -1.88
CA PHE A 53 -8.82 1.10 -2.24
C PHE A 53 -9.57 0.37 -1.12
N GLY A 54 -10.03 1.09 -0.09
CA GLY A 54 -10.83 0.50 0.98
C GLY A 54 -12.03 -0.29 0.44
N GLY A 55 -11.97 -1.63 0.53
CA GLY A 55 -13.09 -2.50 0.11
C GLY A 55 -12.98 -3.12 -1.29
N GLN A 56 -11.99 -2.77 -2.11
CA GLN A 56 -11.92 -3.21 -3.51
C GLN A 56 -11.15 -4.50 -3.74
N PHE A 57 -10.25 -4.87 -2.81
CA PHE A 57 -9.41 -6.05 -2.96
C PHE A 57 -9.95 -7.23 -2.17
N THR A 58 -9.86 -8.42 -2.75
CA THR A 58 -10.20 -9.67 -2.06
C THR A 58 -9.02 -10.27 -1.32
N THR A 59 -7.79 -9.91 -1.71
CA THR A 59 -6.55 -10.37 -1.09
C THR A 59 -5.55 -9.23 -0.90
N ALA A 60 -4.62 -9.38 0.05
CA ALA A 60 -3.55 -8.42 0.24
C ALA A 60 -2.61 -8.34 -0.98
N GLU A 61 -2.50 -9.42 -1.76
CA GLU A 61 -1.69 -9.48 -2.97
C GLU A 61 -2.26 -8.59 -4.08
N ASP A 62 -3.57 -8.67 -4.34
CA ASP A 62 -4.25 -7.77 -5.29
C ASP A 62 -4.04 -6.29 -4.91
N ALA A 63 -4.08 -6.01 -3.59
CA ALA A 63 -3.84 -4.67 -3.07
C ALA A 63 -2.40 -4.21 -3.29
N PHE A 64 -1.43 -5.11 -3.16
CA PHE A 64 -0.04 -4.82 -3.49
C PHE A 64 0.14 -4.58 -4.98
N ASP A 65 -0.40 -5.42 -5.85
CA ASP A 65 -0.20 -5.30 -7.30
C ASP A 65 -0.75 -3.97 -7.83
N ALA A 66 -1.97 -3.59 -7.45
CA ALA A 66 -2.55 -2.30 -7.82
C ALA A 66 -1.78 -1.10 -7.25
N ALA A 67 -1.27 -1.21 -6.02
CA ALA A 67 -0.44 -0.16 -5.44
C ALA A 67 0.94 -0.05 -6.12
N PHE A 68 1.50 -1.17 -6.56
CA PHE A 68 2.75 -1.21 -7.30
C PHE A 68 2.59 -0.60 -8.67
N ASP A 69 1.53 -0.96 -9.41
CA ASP A 69 1.24 -0.34 -10.71
C ASP A 69 1.05 1.17 -10.57
N LEU A 70 0.32 1.62 -9.55
CA LEU A 70 0.19 3.05 -9.23
C LEU A 70 1.56 3.66 -8.92
N ALA A 71 2.35 3.05 -8.03
CA ALA A 71 3.67 3.56 -7.65
C ALA A 71 4.61 3.67 -8.86
N LEU A 72 4.62 2.67 -9.74
CA LEU A 72 5.42 2.64 -10.95
C LEU A 72 4.97 3.68 -11.98
N SER A 73 3.69 4.05 -12.01
CA SER A 73 3.17 5.11 -12.88
C SER A 73 3.54 6.52 -12.40
N LEU A 74 3.79 6.68 -11.09
CA LEU A 74 4.17 7.95 -10.46
C LEU A 74 5.68 8.24 -10.54
N LEU A 75 6.48 7.23 -10.92
CA LEU A 75 7.94 7.28 -11.10
C LEU A 75 8.32 7.48 -12.57
#